data_AF-A0A7X7SX35-F1
#
_entry.id   AF-A0A7X7SX35-F1
#
_cell.length_a   1.000
_cell.length_b   1.000
_cell.length_c   1.000
_cell.angle_alpha   90.00
_cell.angle_beta   90.00
_cell.angle_gamma   90.00
#
_symmetry.space_group_name_H-M   'P 1'
#
loop_
_entity.id
_entity.type
_entity.pdbx_description
1 polymer ?
#
loop_
_entity_poly.entity_id
_entity_poly.type
_entity_poly.pdbx_seq_one_letter_code
_entity_poly.pdbx_strand_id
1 'polypeptide(L)'
;MIGKMVNGKYRIIERLGTGGSGKVYKAVHIDLNTYWALKFIPSREEFAENELEILKNLNHPVFPRLVDCIREQDYTILVYDYYEGPTLNKLIEQNGKIDQDRVYRWALQILDALSYMHAYLPEPVIYRDLKPSNLIVLPDESIKLIDFGSSRFYKSGSSDDTIYLGTPGYAAPEQYGFGQTDERTDIYNFGMTLFHLLTGKHPLGTEAEMIGKHLDEAGVSNKLKQIILKCTVTDPDHRYMNTYEVKEAFYKIGLKPVRHGRFAAIGKNAVEISVSGVQTGVGVTHFCILFGIWLQNHGFKTALIEYWQNRDLLALCRLAGKDGIHDKYGYYRIQGLSVFPSMDQEKIDSFNRADFDYIIIDYGVFDEYIAQMIRRSDVKLIVAPGADWKMHHVEMYLNRFGNIFDDRNAFLLFPMQDQRSINVIKSYLRLKNIITVPYLSNPWKQDNEMKSEIEEIYNRLFNVEISALRRKNEWHF
;
A
#
# COMPACT_ATOMS: atom_id res chain seq x y z
N MET A 1 -5.19 23.25 26.37
CA MET A 1 -5.18 21.81 26.04
C MET A 1 -3.82 21.17 26.27
N ILE A 2 -2.68 21.81 25.97
CA ILE A 2 -1.34 21.25 26.24
C ILE A 2 -1.22 20.81 27.70
N GLY A 3 -0.69 19.62 27.94
CA GLY A 3 -0.55 18.98 29.26
C GLY A 3 -1.81 18.31 29.80
N LYS A 4 -3.00 18.53 29.18
CA LYS A 4 -4.25 17.88 29.59
C LYS A 4 -4.17 16.38 29.29
N MET A 5 -4.67 15.57 30.23
CA MET A 5 -4.94 14.15 30.05
C MET A 5 -6.32 13.94 29.41
N VAL A 6 -6.38 13.07 28.41
CA VAL A 6 -7.60 12.65 27.72
C VAL A 6 -7.81 11.16 27.99
N ASN A 7 -9.01 10.81 28.47
CA ASN A 7 -9.40 9.44 28.84
C ASN A 7 -8.40 8.72 29.77
N GLY A 8 -7.64 9.47 30.58
CA GLY A 8 -6.59 8.94 31.47
C GLY A 8 -5.36 8.34 30.77
N LYS A 9 -5.30 8.27 29.44
CA LYS A 9 -4.25 7.56 28.68
C LYS A 9 -3.42 8.46 27.78
N TYR A 10 -4.00 9.53 27.24
CA TYR A 10 -3.35 10.37 26.24
C TYR A 10 -3.02 11.74 26.83
N ARG A 11 -1.74 12.10 26.86
CA ARG A 11 -1.29 13.42 27.30
C ARG A 11 -1.02 14.31 26.09
N ILE A 12 -1.72 15.44 25.98
CA ILE A 12 -1.54 16.39 24.87
C ILE A 12 -0.18 17.08 24.97
N ILE A 13 0.59 17.05 23.89
CA ILE A 13 1.94 17.62 23.81
C ILE A 13 1.96 18.90 22.98
N GLU A 14 1.37 18.88 21.79
CA GLU A 14 1.39 20.02 20.87
C GLU A 14 0.09 20.10 20.07
N ARG A 15 -0.24 21.31 19.61
CA ARG A 15 -1.32 21.51 18.64
C ARG A 15 -0.74 21.36 17.24
N LEU A 16 -1.30 20.45 16.45
CA LEU A 16 -0.87 20.21 15.07
C LEU A 16 -1.58 21.13 14.09
N GLY A 17 -2.85 21.45 14.34
CA GLY A 17 -3.61 22.31 13.45
C GLY A 17 -5.07 22.50 13.84
N THR A 18 -5.82 23.14 12.95
CA THR A 18 -7.28 23.28 12.99
C THR A 18 -7.78 22.98 11.60
N GLY A 19 -8.59 21.92 11.47
CA GLY A 19 -9.28 21.56 10.23
C GLY A 19 -10.71 22.09 10.22
N GLY A 20 -11.45 21.80 9.14
CA GLY A 20 -12.84 22.22 8.98
C GLY A 20 -13.80 21.61 10.00
N SER A 21 -13.50 20.40 10.49
CA SER A 21 -14.32 19.66 11.46
C SER A 21 -13.77 19.66 12.88
N GLY A 22 -12.67 20.36 13.17
CA GLY A 22 -12.14 20.37 14.53
C GLY A 22 -10.67 20.74 14.72
N LYS A 23 -10.20 20.59 15.96
CA LYS A 23 -8.80 20.88 16.34
C LYS A 23 -8.02 19.58 16.46
N VAL A 24 -6.80 19.55 15.91
CA VAL A 24 -5.93 18.36 15.95
C VAL A 24 -4.73 18.63 16.86
N TYR A 25 -4.44 17.69 17.74
CA TYR A 25 -3.33 17.73 18.68
C TYR A 25 -2.50 16.46 18.58
N LYS A 26 -1.19 16.57 18.81
CA LYS A 26 -0.35 15.40 19.09
C LYS A 26 -0.45 15.09 20.57
N ALA A 27 -0.60 13.82 20.90
CA ALA A 27 -0.54 13.32 22.25
C ALA A 27 0.43 12.14 22.34
N VAL A 28 0.90 11.85 23.55
CA VAL A 28 1.59 10.60 23.87
C VAL A 28 0.67 9.71 24.68
N HIS A 29 0.58 8.43 24.33
CA HIS A 29 -0.03 7.43 25.20
C HIS A 29 0.93 7.16 26.35
N ILE A 30 0.53 7.44 27.59
CA ILE A 30 1.46 7.46 28.73
C ILE A 30 2.04 6.08 29.07
N ASP A 31 1.26 5.00 28.88
CA ASP A 31 1.73 3.64 29.19
C ASP A 31 2.58 3.03 28.06
N LEU A 32 2.25 3.33 26.79
CA LEU A 32 2.92 2.76 25.61
C LEU A 32 4.08 3.63 25.11
N ASN A 33 4.15 4.88 25.56
CA ASN A 33 5.10 5.90 25.10
C ASN A 33 5.11 6.09 23.57
N THR A 34 3.94 5.95 22.94
CA THR A 34 3.73 6.14 21.50
C THR A 34 2.99 7.45 21.20
N TYR A 35 3.31 8.08 20.07
CA TYR A 35 2.66 9.33 19.64
C TYR A 35 1.41 9.07 18.81
N TRP A 36 0.38 9.88 19.04
CA TRP A 36 -0.94 9.80 18.39
C TRP A 36 -1.43 11.18 17.99
N ALA A 37 -2.27 11.25 16.96
CA ALA A 37 -3.00 12.45 16.58
C ALA A 37 -4.44 12.38 17.09
N LEU A 38 -4.85 13.34 17.91
CA LEU A 38 -6.18 13.45 18.50
C LEU A 38 -6.95 14.59 17.81
N LYS A 39 -8.02 14.25 17.10
CA LYS A 39 -8.92 15.21 16.46
C LYS A 39 -10.15 15.41 17.34
N PHE A 40 -10.34 16.64 17.81
CA PHE A 40 -11.46 17.05 18.65
C PHE A 40 -12.55 17.65 17.77
N ILE A 41 -13.67 16.95 17.67
CA ILE A 41 -14.85 17.32 16.90
C ILE A 41 -15.96 17.69 17.89
N PRO A 42 -16.60 18.87 17.79
CA PRO A 42 -17.70 19.24 18.69
C PRO A 42 -18.84 18.22 18.65
N SER A 43 -19.35 17.77 19.80
CA SER A 43 -20.39 16.72 19.89
C SER A 43 -21.75 17.08 19.27
N ARG A 44 -21.94 18.34 18.86
CA ARG A 44 -23.17 18.81 18.18
C ARG A 44 -23.15 18.57 16.67
N GLU A 45 -22.04 18.06 16.14
CA GLU A 45 -21.83 17.86 14.71
C GLU A 45 -21.87 16.37 14.35
N GLU A 46 -22.61 16.00 13.31
CA GLU A 46 -22.64 14.63 12.77
C GLU A 46 -21.32 14.22 12.06
N PHE A 47 -20.37 15.16 11.91
CA PHE A 47 -19.11 14.92 11.19
C PHE A 47 -18.28 13.79 11.83
N ALA A 48 -18.32 13.63 13.15
CA ALA A 48 -17.54 12.61 13.83
C ALA A 48 -18.02 11.19 13.51
N GLU A 49 -19.34 10.97 13.43
CA GLU A 49 -19.90 9.64 13.16
C GLU A 49 -19.68 9.23 11.70
N ASN A 50 -19.80 10.17 10.76
CA ASN A 50 -19.52 9.90 9.34
C ASN A 50 -18.03 9.59 9.10
N GLU A 51 -17.11 10.36 9.69
CA GLU A 51 -15.66 10.08 9.57
C GLU A 51 -15.29 8.75 10.23
N LEU A 52 -15.89 8.43 11.39
CA LEU A 52 -15.75 7.15 12.08
C LEU A 52 -16.24 5.98 11.21
N GLU A 53 -17.43 6.10 10.61
CA GLU A 53 -18.01 5.04 9.77
C GLU A 53 -17.18 4.77 8.52
N ILE A 54 -16.67 5.81 7.87
CA ILE A 54 -15.80 5.68 6.71
C ILE A 54 -14.46 5.03 7.11
N LEU A 55 -13.73 5.61 8.07
CA LEU A 55 -12.38 5.16 8.39
C LEU A 55 -12.34 3.81 9.11
N LYS A 56 -13.42 3.39 9.76
CA LYS A 56 -13.52 2.04 10.34
C LYS A 56 -13.43 0.94 9.27
N ASN A 57 -13.89 1.23 8.05
CA ASN A 57 -14.01 0.22 7.00
C ASN A 57 -12.96 0.34 5.89
N LEU A 58 -12.16 1.41 5.88
CA LEU A 58 -11.08 1.59 4.90
C LEU A 58 -9.74 1.07 5.44
N ASN A 59 -9.04 0.25 4.65
CA ASN A 59 -7.69 -0.23 4.97
C ASN A 59 -6.73 -0.04 3.77
N HIS A 60 -6.05 1.10 3.74
CA HIS A 60 -5.09 1.44 2.68
C HIS A 60 -3.83 2.07 3.29
N PRO A 61 -2.61 1.82 2.76
CA PRO A 61 -1.37 2.35 3.33
C PRO A 61 -1.27 3.87 3.32
N VAL A 62 -2.03 4.56 2.46
CA VAL A 62 -2.08 6.02 2.42
C VAL A 62 -3.01 6.58 3.52
N PHE A 63 -3.89 5.78 4.11
CA PHE A 63 -4.87 6.25 5.09
C PHE A 63 -4.37 6.12 6.53
N PRO A 64 -4.84 7.00 7.43
CA PRO A 64 -4.57 6.87 8.84
C PRO A 64 -5.42 5.74 9.42
N ARG A 65 -4.82 4.91 10.28
CA ARG A 65 -5.62 4.01 11.10
C ARG A 65 -6.29 4.81 12.19
N LEU A 66 -7.59 4.61 12.34
CA LEU A 66 -8.36 5.07 13.48
C LEU A 66 -8.28 4.01 14.58
N VAL A 67 -7.67 4.35 15.72
CA VAL A 67 -7.35 3.40 16.79
C VAL A 67 -8.26 3.50 18.01
N ASP A 68 -8.89 4.65 18.22
CA ASP A 68 -9.77 4.88 19.36
C ASP A 68 -10.78 5.99 19.05
N CYS A 69 -11.92 5.94 19.73
CA CYS A 69 -12.99 6.95 19.67
C CYS A 69 -13.48 7.22 21.09
N ILE A 70 -13.25 8.46 21.55
CA ILE A 70 -13.53 8.87 22.92
C ILE A 70 -14.65 9.92 22.87
N ARG A 71 -15.77 9.62 23.54
CA ARG A 71 -16.90 10.55 23.65
C ARG A 71 -16.82 11.30 24.99
N GLU A 72 -16.59 12.59 24.94
CA GLU A 72 -16.70 13.53 26.07
C GLU A 72 -17.98 14.38 25.93
N GLN A 73 -18.34 15.14 26.97
CA GLN A 73 -19.57 15.93 27.02
C GLN A 73 -19.69 16.93 25.85
N ASP A 74 -18.59 17.60 25.49
CA ASP A 74 -18.57 18.65 24.47
C ASP A 74 -17.89 18.23 23.16
N TYR A 75 -17.15 17.11 23.16
CA TYR A 75 -16.38 16.65 22.00
C TYR A 75 -16.44 15.14 21.79
N THR A 76 -16.48 14.72 20.54
CA THR A 76 -16.02 13.41 20.09
C THR A 76 -14.55 13.52 19.66
N ILE A 77 -13.70 12.65 20.21
CA ILE A 77 -12.26 12.67 19.98
C ILE A 77 -11.88 11.41 19.21
N LEU A 78 -11.42 11.58 17.99
CA LEU A 78 -10.91 10.49 17.15
C LEU A 78 -9.39 10.42 17.27
N VAL A 79 -8.86 9.22 17.53
CA VAL A 79 -7.43 8.96 17.75
C VAL A 79 -6.85 8.23 16.54
N TYR A 80 -5.84 8.82 15.91
CA TYR A 80 -5.21 8.33 14.68
C TYR A 80 -3.72 8.10 14.85
N ASP A 81 -3.17 7.24 14.00
CA ASP A 81 -1.72 7.19 13.76
C ASP A 81 -1.15 8.62 13.59
N TYR A 82 -0.07 8.91 14.30
CA TYR A 82 0.70 10.14 14.10
C TYR A 82 1.79 9.93 13.06
N TYR A 83 1.85 10.82 12.07
CA TYR A 83 2.84 10.79 11.01
C TYR A 83 3.87 11.90 11.18
N GLU A 84 5.14 11.51 11.27
CA GLU A 84 6.26 12.44 11.39
C GLU A 84 6.76 12.86 10.00
N GLY A 85 6.17 13.93 9.47
CA GLY A 85 6.53 14.50 8.18
C GLY A 85 5.86 15.85 7.91
N PRO A 86 6.38 16.68 6.99
CA PRO A 86 5.72 17.90 6.59
C PRO A 86 4.48 17.59 5.74
N THR A 87 3.47 18.45 5.82
CA THR A 87 2.42 18.46 4.80
C THR A 87 3.00 18.95 3.47
N LEU A 88 2.40 18.55 2.35
CA LEU A 88 2.81 19.06 1.05
C LEU A 88 2.62 20.57 0.94
N ASN A 89 1.64 21.14 1.66
CA ASN A 89 1.49 22.59 1.78
C ASN A 89 2.73 23.26 2.41
N LYS A 90 3.27 22.69 3.49
CA LYS A 90 4.52 23.20 4.10
C LYS A 90 5.70 23.11 3.13
N LEU A 91 5.74 22.06 2.30
CA LEU A 91 6.78 21.94 1.27
C LEU A 91 6.65 22.98 0.17
N ILE A 92 5.43 23.35 -0.23
CA ILE A 92 5.19 24.47 -1.15
C ILE A 92 5.65 25.78 -0.51
N GLU A 93 5.25 26.06 0.74
CA GLU A 93 5.67 27.27 1.47
C GLU A 93 7.19 27.40 1.57
N GLN A 94 7.90 26.28 1.74
CA GLN A 94 9.37 26.26 1.86
C GLN A 94 10.09 26.36 0.51
N ASN A 95 9.57 25.71 -0.53
CA ASN A 95 10.30 25.51 -1.79
C ASN A 95 9.73 26.31 -2.98
N GLY A 96 8.58 26.98 -2.79
CA GLY A 96 7.80 27.59 -3.85
C GLY A 96 7.06 26.55 -4.69
N LYS A 97 7.78 25.74 -5.47
CA LYS A 97 7.20 24.65 -6.28
C LYS A 97 7.93 23.34 -6.05
N ILE A 98 7.28 22.24 -6.39
CA ILE A 98 7.82 20.88 -6.25
C ILE A 98 8.21 20.33 -7.64
N ASP A 99 9.33 19.62 -7.67
CA ASP A 99 9.82 18.92 -8.85
C ASP A 99 8.77 17.91 -9.39
N GLN A 100 8.57 17.92 -10.71
CA GLN A 100 7.51 17.16 -11.35
C GLN A 100 7.67 15.64 -11.22
N ASP A 101 8.90 15.11 -11.12
CA ASP A 101 9.13 13.67 -10.96
C ASP A 101 8.75 13.21 -9.55
N ARG A 102 8.91 14.09 -8.56
CA ARG A 102 8.44 13.85 -7.20
C ARG A 102 6.92 13.93 -7.13
N VAL A 103 6.32 14.96 -7.72
CA VAL A 103 4.85 15.10 -7.83
C VAL A 103 4.23 13.91 -8.54
N TYR A 104 4.83 13.43 -9.64
CA TYR A 104 4.35 12.27 -10.38
C TYR A 104 4.28 11.00 -9.50
N ARG A 105 5.29 10.75 -8.67
CA ARG A 105 5.31 9.57 -7.77
C ARG A 105 4.25 9.66 -6.68
N TRP A 106 4.06 10.84 -6.09
CA TRP A 106 3.02 11.07 -5.11
C TRP A 106 1.62 10.97 -5.73
N ALA A 107 1.47 11.49 -6.94
CA ALA A 107 0.23 11.43 -7.70
C ALA A 107 -0.25 9.97 -7.89
N LEU A 108 0.65 9.05 -8.21
CA LEU A 108 0.30 7.62 -8.32
C LEU A 108 -0.17 7.01 -6.99
N GLN A 109 0.44 7.37 -5.87
CA GLN A 109 0.01 6.91 -4.54
C GLN A 109 -1.37 7.48 -4.16
N ILE A 110 -1.61 8.75 -4.47
CA ILE A 110 -2.88 9.42 -4.22
C ILE A 110 -3.99 8.80 -5.09
N LEU A 111 -3.72 8.56 -6.38
CA LEU A 111 -4.66 7.90 -7.28
C LEU A 111 -5.01 6.49 -6.82
N ASP A 112 -4.04 5.71 -6.34
CA ASP A 112 -4.29 4.38 -5.79
C ASP A 112 -5.24 4.42 -4.59
N ALA A 113 -5.03 5.41 -3.71
CA ALA A 113 -5.86 5.63 -2.54
C ALA A 113 -7.29 6.06 -2.92
N LEU A 114 -7.45 7.00 -3.87
CA LEU A 114 -8.76 7.42 -4.36
C LEU A 114 -9.48 6.26 -5.07
N SER A 115 -8.79 5.50 -5.93
CA SER A 115 -9.37 4.31 -6.57
C SER A 115 -9.87 3.29 -5.56
N TYR A 116 -9.15 3.08 -4.45
CA TYR A 116 -9.59 2.20 -3.38
C TYR A 116 -10.92 2.68 -2.73
N MET A 117 -11.05 3.99 -2.48
CA MET A 117 -12.28 4.56 -1.93
C MET A 117 -13.46 4.46 -2.91
N HIS A 118 -13.19 4.74 -4.18
CA HIS A 118 -14.19 4.70 -5.25
C HIS A 118 -14.69 3.28 -5.52
N ALA A 119 -13.83 2.27 -5.36
CA ALA A 119 -14.19 0.86 -5.51
C ALA A 119 -14.87 0.24 -4.26
N TYR A 120 -15.07 1.01 -3.18
CA TYR A 120 -15.70 0.51 -1.96
C TYR A 120 -17.16 0.11 -2.21
N LEU A 121 -17.60 -1.00 -1.60
CA LEU A 121 -18.95 -1.55 -1.75
C LEU A 121 -19.68 -1.60 -0.40
N PRO A 122 -21.02 -1.42 -0.37
CA PRO A 122 -21.93 -1.35 -1.52
C PRO A 122 -21.95 0.01 -2.24
N GLU A 123 -21.55 1.09 -1.57
CA GLU A 123 -21.55 2.45 -2.12
C GLU A 123 -20.12 3.00 -2.15
N PRO A 124 -19.65 3.59 -3.26
CA PRO A 124 -18.36 4.26 -3.34
C PRO A 124 -18.17 5.31 -2.24
N VAL A 125 -16.95 5.51 -1.76
CA VAL A 125 -16.62 6.62 -0.87
C VAL A 125 -15.98 7.75 -1.69
N ILE A 126 -16.55 8.95 -1.64
CA ILE A 126 -16.01 10.15 -2.30
C ILE A 126 -15.28 11.00 -1.26
N TYR A 127 -14.03 11.38 -1.52
CA TYR A 127 -13.16 12.04 -0.54
C TYR A 127 -13.47 13.53 -0.35
N ARG A 128 -13.67 14.28 -1.43
CA ARG A 128 -14.16 15.67 -1.56
C ARG A 128 -13.28 16.80 -1.04
N ASP A 129 -12.13 16.54 -0.42
CA ASP A 129 -11.26 17.60 0.12
C ASP A 129 -9.77 17.35 -0.13
N LEU A 130 -9.42 16.85 -1.33
CA LEU A 130 -8.01 16.64 -1.69
C LEU A 130 -7.30 17.97 -1.93
N LYS A 131 -6.28 18.24 -1.11
CA LYS A 131 -5.44 19.44 -1.14
C LYS A 131 -4.09 19.20 -0.46
N PRO A 132 -3.05 20.02 -0.73
CA PRO A 132 -1.72 19.83 -0.14
C PRO A 132 -1.66 19.84 1.40
N SER A 133 -2.59 20.50 2.08
CA SER A 133 -2.62 20.50 3.56
C SER A 133 -3.11 19.18 4.15
N ASN A 134 -3.82 18.36 3.37
CA ASN A 134 -4.35 17.06 3.77
C ASN A 134 -3.41 15.91 3.36
N LEU A 135 -2.21 16.21 2.88
CA LEU A 135 -1.23 15.23 2.43
C LEU A 135 0.07 15.43 3.21
N ILE A 136 0.49 14.42 3.97
CA ILE A 136 1.82 14.36 4.59
C ILE A 136 2.74 13.51 3.73
N VAL A 137 3.99 13.94 3.56
CA VAL A 137 5.04 13.09 3.00
C VAL A 137 6.00 12.63 4.09
N LEU A 138 6.29 11.34 4.10
CA LEU A 138 7.23 10.72 5.01
C LEU A 138 8.66 10.70 4.43
N PRO A 139 9.70 10.46 5.24
CA PRO A 139 11.09 10.44 4.78
C PRO A 139 11.39 9.44 3.64
N ASP A 140 10.58 8.39 3.50
CA ASP A 140 10.67 7.37 2.46
C ASP A 140 9.91 7.75 1.17
N GLU A 141 9.42 8.98 1.05
CA GLU A 141 8.60 9.49 -0.05
C GLU A 141 7.19 8.87 -0.14
N SER A 142 6.75 8.16 0.91
CA SER A 142 5.35 7.72 1.00
C SER A 142 4.41 8.86 1.40
N ILE A 143 3.20 8.84 0.85
CA ILE A 143 2.15 9.83 1.10
C ILE A 143 1.15 9.28 2.11
N LYS A 144 0.73 10.14 3.03
CA LYS A 144 -0.37 9.90 3.96
C LYS A 144 -1.45 10.95 3.75
N LEU A 145 -2.65 10.50 3.41
CA LEU A 145 -3.84 11.34 3.38
C LEU A 145 -4.33 11.50 4.81
N ILE A 146 -4.63 12.72 5.22
CA ILE A 146 -5.11 13.04 6.56
C ILE A 146 -6.41 13.85 6.44
N ASP A 147 -7.29 13.71 7.42
CA ASP A 147 -8.63 14.34 7.47
C ASP A 147 -9.64 13.73 6.47
N PHE A 148 -10.63 13.00 7.00
CA PHE A 148 -11.72 12.38 6.22
C PHE A 148 -13.07 13.00 6.57
N GLY A 149 -13.08 14.14 7.28
CA GLY A 149 -14.31 14.76 7.79
C GLY A 149 -15.26 15.24 6.69
N SER A 150 -14.75 15.44 5.46
CA SER A 150 -15.55 15.83 4.28
C SER A 150 -15.95 14.64 3.41
N SER A 151 -15.41 13.45 3.65
CA SER A 151 -15.70 12.26 2.85
C SER A 151 -17.14 11.79 3.07
N ARG A 152 -17.70 11.04 2.12
CA ARG A 152 -19.06 10.48 2.24
C ARG A 152 -19.22 9.24 1.39
N PHE A 153 -20.19 8.40 1.73
CA PHE A 153 -20.73 7.43 0.79
C PHE A 153 -21.47 8.16 -0.34
N TYR A 154 -21.27 7.68 -1.55
CA TYR A 154 -22.10 8.02 -2.69
C TYR A 154 -23.54 7.56 -2.43
N LYS A 155 -24.52 8.25 -2.99
CA LYS A 155 -25.95 7.96 -2.78
C LYS A 155 -26.64 7.81 -4.13
N SER A 156 -26.80 6.59 -4.60
CA SER A 156 -27.48 6.33 -5.86
C SER A 156 -28.92 6.91 -5.86
N GLY A 157 -29.27 7.70 -6.89
CA GLY A 157 -30.61 8.26 -7.07
C GLY A 157 -30.89 9.61 -6.39
N SER A 158 -29.88 10.29 -5.84
CA SER A 158 -30.01 11.65 -5.32
C SER A 158 -29.60 12.69 -6.39
N SER A 159 -30.37 13.77 -6.56
CA SER A 159 -30.04 14.81 -7.54
C SER A 159 -28.93 15.75 -7.10
N ASP A 160 -28.83 15.99 -5.78
CA ASP A 160 -27.97 17.02 -5.20
C ASP A 160 -27.41 16.61 -3.84
N ASP A 161 -26.26 17.18 -3.50
CA ASP A 161 -25.68 17.06 -2.18
C ASP A 161 -26.44 17.89 -1.14
N THR A 162 -26.67 17.33 0.04
CA THR A 162 -27.36 18.00 1.15
C THR A 162 -26.51 19.03 1.88
N ILE A 163 -25.18 19.05 1.66
CA ILE A 163 -24.23 19.95 2.31
C ILE A 163 -23.17 20.39 1.30
N TYR A 164 -23.06 21.70 1.05
CA TYR A 164 -22.00 22.30 0.25
C TYR A 164 -20.70 22.34 1.07
N LEU A 165 -19.76 21.46 0.74
CA LEU A 165 -18.48 21.30 1.42
C LEU A 165 -17.37 21.30 0.39
N GLY A 166 -16.30 22.05 0.65
CA GLY A 166 -15.11 22.08 -0.18
C GLY A 166 -14.18 23.22 0.21
N THR A 167 -12.89 23.07 -0.09
CA THR A 167 -11.92 24.14 0.14
C THR A 167 -11.84 25.07 -1.07
N PRO A 168 -12.05 26.39 -0.91
CA PRO A 168 -11.98 27.35 -2.00
C PRO A 168 -10.69 27.22 -2.82
N GLY A 169 -10.85 27.13 -4.15
CA GLY A 169 -9.76 26.92 -5.11
C GLY A 169 -9.47 25.45 -5.44
N TYR A 170 -9.72 24.50 -4.53
CA TYR A 170 -9.55 23.06 -4.81
C TYR A 170 -10.86 22.37 -5.13
N ALA A 171 -11.95 22.83 -4.52
CA ALA A 171 -13.27 22.23 -4.66
C ALA A 171 -13.79 22.33 -6.10
N ALA A 172 -14.36 21.23 -6.58
CA ALA A 172 -14.96 21.15 -7.90
C ALA A 172 -16.25 21.99 -7.96
N PRO A 173 -16.66 22.49 -9.14
CA PRO A 173 -17.88 23.26 -9.32
C PRO A 173 -19.11 22.62 -8.68
N GLU A 174 -19.31 21.31 -8.87
CA GLU A 174 -20.46 20.57 -8.32
C GLU A 174 -20.55 20.62 -6.78
N GLN A 175 -19.42 20.80 -6.07
CA GLN A 175 -19.40 20.94 -4.61
C GLN A 175 -20.03 22.25 -4.10
N TYR A 176 -20.22 23.23 -4.98
CA TYR A 176 -20.92 24.50 -4.68
C TYR A 176 -22.43 24.43 -4.99
N GLY A 177 -22.94 23.25 -5.33
CA GLY A 177 -24.38 23.00 -5.50
C GLY A 177 -24.89 22.96 -6.93
N PHE A 178 -24.01 22.60 -7.86
CA PHE A 178 -24.36 22.42 -9.27
C PHE A 178 -24.57 20.92 -9.64
N GLY A 179 -24.63 20.03 -8.65
CA GLY A 179 -24.94 18.61 -8.83
C GLY A 179 -24.47 17.73 -7.66
N GLN A 180 -24.67 16.42 -7.79
CA GLN A 180 -24.15 15.43 -6.83
C GLN A 180 -22.64 15.20 -7.02
N THR A 181 -21.89 15.10 -5.93
CA THR A 181 -20.46 14.76 -5.99
C THR A 181 -20.26 13.27 -6.25
N ASP A 182 -19.32 12.93 -7.13
CA ASP A 182 -18.91 11.57 -7.47
C ASP A 182 -17.39 11.47 -7.62
N GLU A 183 -16.88 10.37 -8.18
CA GLU A 183 -15.44 10.17 -8.38
C GLU A 183 -14.75 11.31 -9.14
N ARG A 184 -15.48 11.98 -10.05
CA ARG A 184 -14.98 13.06 -10.90
C ARG A 184 -14.76 14.34 -10.09
N THR A 185 -15.42 14.48 -8.95
CA THR A 185 -15.13 15.52 -7.97
C THR A 185 -13.71 15.37 -7.40
N ASP A 186 -13.33 14.16 -7.00
CA ASP A 186 -11.99 13.88 -6.49
C ASP A 186 -10.92 14.04 -7.58
N ILE A 187 -11.24 13.72 -8.83
CA ILE A 187 -10.36 13.95 -9.98
C ILE A 187 -10.06 15.44 -10.19
N TYR A 188 -11.06 16.31 -10.01
CA TYR A 188 -10.86 17.76 -10.07
C TYR A 188 -9.97 18.25 -8.92
N ASN A 189 -10.28 17.83 -7.68
CA ASN A 189 -9.47 18.18 -6.51
C ASN A 189 -8.00 17.71 -6.69
N PHE A 190 -7.81 16.53 -7.27
CA PHE A 190 -6.50 15.99 -7.63
C PHE A 190 -5.79 16.88 -8.64
N GLY A 191 -6.44 17.28 -9.73
CA GLY A 191 -5.89 18.19 -10.73
C GLY A 191 -5.43 19.53 -10.13
N MET A 192 -6.27 20.15 -9.30
CA MET A 192 -5.93 21.41 -8.61
C MET A 192 -4.82 21.25 -7.58
N THR A 193 -4.75 20.10 -6.91
CA THR A 193 -3.64 19.76 -6.00
C THR A 193 -2.32 19.68 -6.76
N LEU A 194 -2.28 18.98 -7.89
CA LEU A 194 -1.07 18.88 -8.70
C LEU A 194 -0.67 20.23 -9.30
N PHE A 195 -1.64 21.01 -9.77
CA PHE A 195 -1.41 22.38 -10.23
C PHE A 195 -0.69 23.21 -9.16
N HIS A 196 -1.18 23.19 -7.91
CA HIS A 196 -0.56 23.95 -6.84
C HIS A 196 0.85 23.45 -6.53
N LEU A 197 1.05 22.14 -6.45
CA LEU A 197 2.37 21.54 -6.19
C LEU A 197 3.39 21.94 -7.26
N LEU A 198 3.01 21.93 -8.53
CA LEU A 198 3.93 22.15 -9.65
C LEU A 198 4.21 23.63 -9.92
N THR A 199 3.24 24.51 -9.61
CA THR A 199 3.36 25.95 -9.91
C THR A 199 3.75 26.79 -8.70
N GLY A 200 3.45 26.30 -7.49
CA GLY A 200 3.54 27.08 -6.25
C GLY A 200 2.47 28.17 -6.12
N LYS A 201 1.54 28.26 -7.08
CA LYS A 201 0.47 29.26 -7.09
C LYS A 201 -0.78 28.65 -6.44
N HIS A 202 -1.30 29.31 -5.43
CA HIS A 202 -2.54 28.86 -4.79
C HIS A 202 -3.69 28.86 -5.82
N PRO A 203 -4.52 27.79 -5.93
CA PRO A 203 -5.55 27.69 -6.96
C PRO A 203 -6.65 28.76 -6.87
N LEU A 204 -6.97 29.22 -5.65
CA LEU A 204 -8.00 30.24 -5.43
C LEU A 204 -7.74 31.50 -6.26
N GLY A 205 -8.75 31.90 -7.05
CA GLY A 205 -8.68 33.06 -7.94
C GLY A 205 -7.95 32.80 -9.26
N THR A 206 -7.53 31.56 -9.55
CA THR A 206 -7.01 31.19 -10.87
C THR A 206 -8.17 30.89 -11.82
N GLU A 207 -8.29 31.69 -12.88
CA GLU A 207 -9.24 31.44 -13.98
C GLU A 207 -8.87 30.15 -14.73
N ALA A 208 -9.86 29.42 -15.23
CA ALA A 208 -9.66 28.12 -15.87
C ALA A 208 -8.72 28.22 -17.09
N GLU A 209 -8.82 29.30 -17.86
CA GLU A 209 -7.96 29.58 -19.02
C GLU A 209 -6.48 29.81 -18.64
N MET A 210 -6.22 30.22 -17.39
CA MET A 210 -4.89 30.55 -16.90
C MET A 210 -4.11 29.35 -16.37
N ILE A 211 -4.79 28.24 -16.07
CA ILE A 211 -4.18 27.00 -15.55
C ILE A 211 -3.05 26.52 -16.47
N GLY A 212 -3.33 26.41 -17.77
CA GLY A 212 -2.35 25.93 -18.76
C GLY A 212 -1.12 26.84 -18.84
N LYS A 213 -1.33 28.16 -18.86
CA LYS A 213 -0.26 29.15 -18.90
C LYS A 213 0.64 29.06 -17.67
N HIS A 214 0.08 28.94 -16.48
CA HIS A 214 0.84 28.80 -15.24
C HIS A 214 1.65 27.50 -15.18
N LEU A 215 1.13 26.39 -15.72
CA LEU A 215 1.87 25.13 -15.85
C LEU A 215 3.04 25.26 -16.84
N ASP A 216 2.85 26.01 -17.94
CA ASP A 216 3.91 26.30 -18.91
C ASP A 216 5.00 27.18 -18.29
N GLU A 217 4.64 28.25 -17.57
CA GLU A 217 5.58 29.11 -16.81
C GLU A 217 6.37 28.31 -15.76
N ALA A 218 5.76 27.29 -15.16
CA ALA A 218 6.40 26.42 -14.19
C ALA A 218 7.33 25.36 -14.81
N GLY A 219 7.35 25.21 -16.15
CA GLY A 219 8.17 24.24 -16.86
C GLY A 219 7.63 22.80 -16.78
N VAL A 220 6.33 22.64 -16.56
CA VAL A 220 5.68 21.31 -16.51
C VAL A 220 5.68 20.69 -17.90
N SER A 221 5.99 19.39 -17.99
CA SER A 221 5.97 18.70 -19.28
C SER A 221 4.59 18.77 -19.94
N ASN A 222 4.55 18.93 -21.27
CA ASN A 222 3.27 19.05 -21.99
C ASN A 222 2.36 17.84 -21.73
N LYS A 223 2.92 16.63 -21.62
CA LYS A 223 2.13 15.42 -21.30
C LYS A 223 1.43 15.53 -19.95
N LEU A 224 2.15 15.92 -18.88
CA LEU A 224 1.57 16.08 -17.54
C LEU A 224 0.57 17.24 -17.50
N LYS A 225 0.88 18.34 -18.19
CA LYS A 225 -0.04 19.48 -18.36
C LYS A 225 -1.39 19.05 -18.94
N GLN A 226 -1.39 18.24 -20.01
CA GLN A 226 -2.65 17.78 -20.63
C GLN A 226 -3.50 16.93 -19.67
N ILE A 227 -2.87 16.10 -18.83
CA ILE A 227 -3.61 15.34 -17.82
C ILE A 227 -4.25 16.29 -16.80
N ILE A 228 -3.47 17.23 -16.25
CA ILE A 228 -3.96 18.19 -15.26
C ILE A 228 -5.12 19.01 -15.85
N LEU A 229 -4.97 19.52 -17.07
CA LEU A 229 -6.02 20.29 -17.75
C LEU A 229 -7.30 19.47 -17.92
N LYS A 230 -7.20 18.19 -18.27
CA LYS A 230 -8.37 17.31 -18.39
C LYS A 230 -9.00 17.01 -17.02
N CYS A 231 -8.21 16.89 -15.96
CA CYS A 231 -8.73 16.75 -14.60
C CYS A 231 -9.50 17.99 -14.12
N THR A 232 -9.06 19.20 -14.51
CA THR A 232 -9.60 20.47 -14.01
C THR A 232 -10.68 21.09 -14.90
N VAL A 233 -11.26 20.35 -15.84
CA VAL A 233 -12.38 20.85 -16.67
C VAL A 233 -13.60 21.13 -15.78
N THR A 234 -14.29 22.25 -15.99
CA THR A 234 -15.45 22.64 -15.18
C THR A 234 -16.56 21.60 -15.25
N ASP A 235 -16.90 21.15 -16.46
CA ASP A 235 -17.91 20.13 -16.70
C ASP A 235 -17.36 18.72 -16.37
N PRO A 236 -17.95 17.99 -15.40
CA PRO A 236 -17.48 16.66 -15.01
C PRO A 236 -17.57 15.63 -16.15
N ASP A 237 -18.50 15.75 -17.09
CA ASP A 237 -18.63 14.82 -18.22
C ASP A 237 -17.46 14.90 -19.20
N HIS A 238 -16.72 16.01 -19.18
CA HIS A 238 -15.54 16.23 -19.99
C HIS A 238 -14.21 15.90 -19.26
N ARG A 239 -14.27 15.51 -17.98
CA ARG A 239 -13.11 15.03 -17.21
C ARG A 239 -12.78 13.58 -17.57
N TYR A 240 -11.82 12.99 -16.86
CA TYR A 240 -11.67 11.53 -16.83
C TYR A 240 -12.86 10.90 -16.12
N MET A 241 -13.32 9.75 -16.60
CA MET A 241 -14.54 9.14 -16.06
C MET A 241 -14.34 8.58 -14.65
N ASN A 242 -13.12 8.11 -14.36
CA ASN A 242 -12.73 7.51 -13.09
C ASN A 242 -11.22 7.65 -12.86
N THR A 243 -10.78 7.35 -11.64
CA THR A 243 -9.36 7.46 -11.24
C THR A 243 -8.44 6.48 -12.00
N TYR A 244 -8.98 5.36 -12.50
CA TYR A 244 -8.22 4.41 -13.32
C TYR A 244 -7.77 5.02 -14.66
N GLU A 245 -8.64 5.76 -15.35
CA GLU A 245 -8.26 6.44 -16.60
C GLU A 245 -7.16 7.50 -16.39
N VAL A 246 -7.20 8.20 -15.25
CA VAL A 246 -6.15 9.15 -14.87
C VAL A 246 -4.83 8.40 -14.67
N LYS A 247 -4.85 7.29 -13.92
CA LYS A 247 -3.67 6.45 -13.65
C LYS A 247 -3.05 5.91 -14.95
N GLU A 248 -3.88 5.44 -15.89
CA GLU A 248 -3.45 5.03 -17.23
C GLU A 248 -2.80 6.17 -18.02
N ALA A 249 -3.35 7.39 -17.92
CA ALA A 249 -2.74 8.56 -18.56
C ALA A 249 -1.37 8.88 -17.95
N PHE A 250 -1.21 8.76 -16.63
CA PHE A 250 0.09 8.91 -15.96
C PHE A 250 1.10 7.88 -16.45
N TYR A 251 0.74 6.59 -16.52
CA TYR A 251 1.63 5.54 -17.03
C TYR A 251 2.13 5.80 -18.46
N LYS A 252 1.28 6.39 -19.33
CA LYS A 252 1.66 6.77 -20.70
C LYS A 252 2.66 7.92 -20.79
N ILE A 253 2.84 8.72 -19.73
CA ILE A 253 3.86 9.78 -19.73
C ILE A 253 5.26 9.17 -19.84
N GLY A 254 5.48 7.99 -19.25
CA GLY A 254 6.75 7.29 -19.33
C GLY A 254 7.87 8.02 -18.59
N LEU A 255 7.55 8.79 -17.55
CA LEU A 255 8.56 9.17 -16.57
C LEU A 255 9.09 7.85 -16.02
N LYS A 256 10.36 7.57 -16.32
CA LYS A 256 11.03 6.37 -15.86
C LYS A 256 10.72 6.29 -14.37
N PRO A 257 10.14 5.19 -13.84
CA PRO A 257 10.19 4.98 -12.41
C PRO A 257 11.63 5.21 -12.04
N VAL A 258 11.88 6.09 -11.07
CA VAL A 258 13.23 6.32 -10.56
C VAL A 258 13.82 4.92 -10.42
N ARG A 259 14.94 4.70 -11.11
CA ARG A 259 15.81 3.57 -10.82
C ARG A 259 15.97 3.66 -9.32
N HIS A 260 15.28 2.82 -8.56
CA HIS A 260 15.65 2.57 -7.19
C HIS A 260 17.14 2.27 -7.33
N GLY A 261 17.95 3.22 -6.83
CA GLY A 261 19.39 3.10 -6.93
C GLY A 261 19.75 1.71 -6.44
N ARG A 262 20.78 1.10 -7.06
CA ARG A 262 21.49 -0.06 -6.51
C ARG A 262 21.27 -0.11 -5.00
N PHE A 263 20.52 -1.10 -4.51
CA PHE A 263 20.10 -1.27 -3.12
C PHE A 263 20.92 -0.38 -2.17
N ALA A 264 20.41 0.84 -1.97
CA ALA A 264 21.17 1.90 -1.32
C ALA A 264 21.09 1.63 0.18
N ALA A 265 22.02 0.81 0.67
CA ALA A 265 22.12 0.32 2.04
C ALA A 265 20.87 -0.44 2.52
N ILE A 266 21.06 -1.67 2.98
CA ILE A 266 20.05 -2.41 3.76
C ILE A 266 19.73 -1.54 4.99
N GLY A 267 18.63 -0.79 4.93
CA GLY A 267 18.13 0.02 6.02
C GLY A 267 17.07 -0.77 6.77
N LYS A 268 17.35 -1.14 8.02
CA LYS A 268 16.48 -1.47 9.18
C LYS A 268 15.09 -2.15 9.04
N ASN A 269 14.56 -2.49 7.88
CA ASN A 269 13.28 -3.18 7.70
C ASN A 269 13.47 -4.47 6.90
N ALA A 270 12.77 -5.53 7.31
CA ALA A 270 12.77 -6.82 6.63
C ALA A 270 12.22 -6.73 5.20
N VAL A 271 12.74 -7.56 4.31
CA VAL A 271 12.22 -7.75 2.94
C VAL A 271 11.01 -8.70 2.98
N GLU A 272 9.87 -8.24 2.47
CA GLU A 272 8.64 -9.03 2.41
C GLU A 272 8.49 -9.79 1.09
N ILE A 273 8.29 -11.10 1.18
CA ILE A 273 8.10 -12.00 0.05
C ILE A 273 6.73 -12.65 0.21
N SER A 274 5.78 -12.28 -0.62
CA SER A 274 4.45 -12.87 -0.57
C SER A 274 4.27 -13.93 -1.64
N VAL A 275 3.73 -15.07 -1.22
CA VAL A 275 3.57 -16.26 -2.03
C VAL A 275 2.11 -16.66 -2.03
N SER A 276 1.57 -16.91 -3.22
CA SER A 276 0.19 -17.40 -3.38
C SER A 276 0.06 -18.25 -4.63
N GLY A 277 -0.96 -19.10 -4.69
CA GLY A 277 -1.17 -20.10 -5.73
C GLY A 277 -2.33 -19.77 -6.64
N VAL A 278 -2.21 -20.10 -7.92
CA VAL A 278 -3.33 -19.99 -8.90
C VAL A 278 -4.53 -20.86 -8.50
N GLN A 279 -4.30 -21.93 -7.76
CA GLN A 279 -5.33 -22.84 -7.24
C GLN A 279 -4.79 -23.60 -6.01
N THR A 280 -5.66 -24.33 -5.32
CA THR A 280 -5.27 -25.20 -4.20
C THR A 280 -4.32 -26.31 -4.64
N GLY A 281 -3.34 -26.65 -3.80
CA GLY A 281 -2.46 -27.81 -4.02
C GLY A 281 -1.36 -27.60 -5.05
N VAL A 282 -1.05 -26.36 -5.45
CA VAL A 282 0.09 -26.04 -6.33
C VAL A 282 1.43 -25.99 -5.60
N GLY A 283 1.45 -26.13 -4.27
CA GLY A 283 2.69 -26.18 -3.49
C GLY A 283 3.17 -24.83 -2.94
N VAL A 284 2.27 -23.88 -2.67
CA VAL A 284 2.59 -22.59 -2.02
C VAL A 284 3.31 -22.82 -0.69
N THR A 285 2.64 -23.50 0.24
CA THR A 285 3.17 -23.85 1.57
C THR A 285 4.51 -24.57 1.47
N HIS A 286 4.63 -25.49 0.51
CA HIS A 286 5.86 -26.23 0.25
C HIS A 286 7.02 -25.31 -0.12
N PHE A 287 6.80 -24.39 -1.07
CA PHE A 287 7.81 -23.42 -1.49
C PHE A 287 8.19 -22.47 -0.35
N CYS A 288 7.22 -21.96 0.41
CA CYS A 288 7.46 -21.05 1.53
C CYS A 288 8.37 -21.67 2.60
N ILE A 289 8.13 -22.94 2.96
CA ILE A 289 8.99 -23.70 3.88
C ILE A 289 10.38 -23.88 3.27
N LEU A 290 10.44 -24.32 2.01
CA LEU A 290 11.69 -24.60 1.32
C LEU A 290 12.59 -23.37 1.27
N PHE A 291 12.06 -22.24 0.80
CA PHE A 291 12.80 -21.00 0.66
C PHE A 291 13.16 -20.40 2.02
N GLY A 292 12.24 -20.46 3.00
CA GLY A 292 12.48 -19.96 4.35
C GLY A 292 13.61 -20.70 5.07
N ILE A 293 13.66 -22.03 4.99
CA ILE A 293 14.75 -22.83 5.57
C ILE A 293 16.06 -22.52 4.87
N TRP A 294 16.04 -22.34 3.55
CA TRP A 294 17.26 -22.01 2.82
C TRP A 294 17.80 -20.65 3.27
N LEU A 295 16.96 -19.62 3.40
CA LEU A 295 17.37 -18.30 3.91
C LEU A 295 17.96 -18.40 5.33
N GLN A 296 17.28 -19.14 6.21
CA GLN A 296 17.74 -19.37 7.58
C GLN A 296 19.11 -20.06 7.62
N ASN A 297 19.33 -21.06 6.78
CA ASN A 297 20.61 -21.77 6.67
C ASN A 297 21.74 -20.88 6.10
N HIS A 298 21.40 -19.78 5.45
CA HIS A 298 22.34 -18.78 4.93
C HIS A 298 22.56 -17.60 5.89
N GLY A 299 22.04 -17.70 7.13
CA GLY A 299 22.30 -16.74 8.21
C GLY A 299 21.31 -15.59 8.30
N PHE A 300 20.25 -15.58 7.48
CA PHE A 300 19.22 -14.56 7.54
C PHE A 300 18.17 -14.89 8.60
N LYS A 301 17.85 -13.92 9.46
CA LYS A 301 16.72 -14.02 10.38
C LYS A 301 15.42 -14.00 9.56
N THR A 302 14.75 -15.13 9.50
CA THR A 302 13.59 -15.30 8.61
C THR A 302 12.32 -15.62 9.40
N ALA A 303 11.24 -14.89 9.09
CA ALA A 303 9.89 -15.21 9.53
C ALA A 303 9.10 -15.85 8.38
N LEU A 304 8.37 -16.91 8.67
CA LEU A 304 7.36 -17.49 7.78
C LEU A 304 5.98 -17.31 8.42
N ILE A 305 5.14 -16.51 7.79
CA ILE A 305 3.79 -16.21 8.24
C ILE A 305 2.80 -16.96 7.35
N GLU A 306 1.87 -17.69 7.95
CA GLU A 306 0.72 -18.25 7.24
C GLU A 306 -0.51 -17.38 7.46
N TYR A 307 -1.15 -16.95 6.38
CA TYR A 307 -2.44 -16.29 6.43
C TYR A 307 -3.53 -17.25 6.94
N TRP A 308 -4.37 -16.78 7.86
CA TRP A 308 -5.33 -17.59 8.66
C TRP A 308 -6.26 -18.54 7.89
N GLN A 309 -6.44 -18.35 6.60
CA GLN A 309 -7.27 -19.21 5.75
C GLN A 309 -6.54 -20.46 5.25
N ASN A 310 -5.21 -20.45 5.13
CA ASN A 310 -4.46 -21.56 4.53
C ASN A 310 -4.34 -22.78 5.47
N ARG A 311 -4.15 -22.56 6.78
CA ARG A 311 -4.11 -23.56 7.89
C ARG A 311 -3.18 -24.79 7.71
N ASP A 312 -2.42 -24.89 6.62
CA ASP A 312 -1.48 -25.95 6.30
C ASP A 312 -0.29 -26.01 7.29
N LEU A 313 0.35 -24.89 7.60
CA LEU A 313 1.44 -24.80 8.57
C LEU A 313 0.96 -25.16 9.97
N LEU A 314 -0.26 -24.76 10.34
CA LEU A 314 -0.87 -25.18 11.60
C LEU A 314 -1.04 -26.71 11.65
N ALA A 315 -1.51 -27.32 10.57
CA ALA A 315 -1.65 -28.78 10.46
C ALA A 315 -0.29 -29.49 10.48
N LEU A 316 0.74 -28.92 9.84
CA LEU A 316 2.10 -29.46 9.86
C LEU A 316 2.74 -29.39 11.26
N CYS A 317 2.53 -28.29 11.99
CA CYS A 317 3.00 -28.16 13.38
C CYS A 317 2.35 -29.22 14.29
N ARG A 318 1.06 -29.53 14.07
CA ARG A 318 0.35 -30.64 14.75
C ARG A 318 1.00 -31.98 14.49
N LEU A 319 1.20 -32.30 13.21
CA LEU A 319 1.82 -33.57 12.80
C LEU A 319 3.26 -33.72 13.31
N ALA A 320 3.99 -32.62 13.47
CA ALA A 320 5.34 -32.61 14.03
C ALA A 320 5.38 -32.73 15.56
N GLY A 321 4.23 -32.91 16.24
CA GLY A 321 4.15 -33.02 17.69
C GLY A 321 4.51 -31.72 18.41
N LYS A 322 4.33 -30.57 17.75
CA LYS A 322 4.63 -29.25 18.32
C LYS A 322 3.39 -28.57 18.89
N ASP A 323 2.26 -29.25 19.00
CA ASP A 323 1.01 -28.67 19.46
C ASP A 323 1.10 -27.96 20.80
N GLY A 324 0.81 -26.66 20.78
CA GLY A 324 0.77 -25.81 21.97
C GLY A 324 2.14 -25.39 22.53
N ILE A 325 3.25 -25.81 21.91
CA ILE A 325 4.61 -25.40 22.32
C ILE A 325 5.01 -24.16 21.50
N HIS A 326 4.60 -23.00 22.00
CA HIS A 326 5.00 -21.71 21.47
C HIS A 326 6.26 -21.21 22.18
N ASP A 327 7.13 -20.50 21.45
CA ASP A 327 8.15 -19.65 22.06
C ASP A 327 7.46 -18.54 22.91
N LYS A 328 8.20 -17.83 23.77
CA LYS A 328 7.75 -16.68 24.58
C LYS A 328 6.97 -15.64 23.76
N TYR A 329 7.20 -15.61 22.46
CA TYR A 329 6.66 -14.66 21.50
C TYR A 329 5.52 -15.23 20.63
N GLY A 330 4.98 -16.41 20.94
CA GLY A 330 3.74 -16.91 20.31
C GLY A 330 3.89 -17.65 18.98
N TYR A 331 5.10 -18.10 18.61
CA TYR A 331 5.39 -18.78 17.33
C TYR A 331 6.15 -20.09 17.50
N TYR A 332 6.26 -20.88 16.43
CA TYR A 332 7.01 -22.13 16.39
C TYR A 332 8.41 -21.94 15.80
N ARG A 333 9.43 -22.57 16.38
CA ARG A 333 10.75 -22.68 15.73
C ARG A 333 10.94 -24.05 15.11
N ILE A 334 11.15 -24.08 13.80
CA ILE A 334 11.44 -25.31 13.07
C ILE A 334 12.76 -25.13 12.33
N GLN A 335 13.80 -25.86 12.73
CA GLN A 335 15.17 -25.71 12.19
C GLN A 335 15.68 -24.25 12.18
N GLY A 336 15.32 -23.46 13.19
CA GLY A 336 15.70 -22.05 13.30
C GLY A 336 14.75 -21.07 12.62
N LEU A 337 13.93 -21.51 11.66
CA LEU A 337 12.90 -20.69 11.01
C LEU A 337 11.78 -20.36 12.01
N SER A 338 11.40 -19.08 12.09
CA SER A 338 10.30 -18.62 12.95
C SER A 338 8.98 -18.70 12.19
N VAL A 339 8.10 -19.62 12.58
CA VAL A 339 6.85 -19.93 11.87
C VAL A 339 5.65 -19.43 12.67
N PHE A 340 4.87 -18.55 12.06
CA PHE A 340 3.68 -17.90 12.61
C PHE A 340 2.44 -18.42 11.89
N PRO A 341 1.82 -19.52 12.38
CA PRO A 341 0.64 -20.06 11.74
C PRO A 341 -0.59 -19.22 12.03
N SER A 342 -1.52 -19.24 11.08
CA SER A 342 -2.86 -18.69 11.22
C SER A 342 -2.94 -17.21 11.64
N MET A 343 -2.13 -16.36 11.02
CA MET A 343 -2.12 -14.91 11.22
C MET A 343 -3.21 -14.25 10.38
N ASP A 344 -4.10 -13.49 11.02
CA ASP A 344 -5.03 -12.60 10.33
C ASP A 344 -4.33 -11.33 9.86
N GLN A 345 -5.03 -10.52 9.07
CA GLN A 345 -4.46 -9.33 8.46
C GLN A 345 -3.99 -8.30 9.51
N GLU A 346 -4.73 -8.13 10.60
CA GLU A 346 -4.36 -7.21 11.68
C GLU A 346 -3.04 -7.62 12.34
N LYS A 347 -2.83 -8.92 12.57
CA LYS A 347 -1.57 -9.46 13.11
C LYS A 347 -0.42 -9.38 12.13
N ILE A 348 -0.68 -9.51 10.82
CA ILE A 348 0.34 -9.31 9.78
C ILE A 348 0.76 -7.84 9.72
N ASP A 349 -0.20 -6.91 9.75
CA ASP A 349 0.04 -5.47 9.67
C ASP A 349 0.74 -4.92 10.92
N SER A 350 0.50 -5.53 12.09
CA SER A 350 1.15 -5.18 13.36
C SER A 350 2.41 -6.00 13.66
N PHE A 351 2.85 -6.85 12.74
CA PHE A 351 3.99 -7.74 12.93
C PHE A 351 5.30 -6.94 13.11
N ASN A 352 6.08 -7.26 14.14
CA ASN A 352 7.38 -6.60 14.35
C ASN A 352 8.39 -7.05 13.30
N ARG A 353 8.60 -6.20 12.29
CA ARG A 353 9.50 -6.49 11.15
C ARG A 353 10.97 -6.27 11.48
N ALA A 354 11.31 -5.51 12.53
CA ALA A 354 12.68 -5.10 12.82
C ALA A 354 13.60 -6.25 13.27
N ASP A 355 13.02 -7.37 13.70
CA ASP A 355 13.76 -8.54 14.18
C ASP A 355 14.20 -9.49 13.05
N PHE A 356 13.74 -9.24 11.82
CA PHE A 356 13.92 -10.14 10.68
C PHE A 356 14.60 -9.44 9.51
N ASP A 357 15.36 -10.21 8.74
CA ASP A 357 15.92 -9.80 7.45
C ASP A 357 14.91 -10.08 6.33
N TYR A 358 14.17 -11.19 6.44
CA TYR A 358 13.14 -11.62 5.48
C TYR A 358 11.86 -12.05 6.18
N ILE A 359 10.72 -11.68 5.59
CA ILE A 359 9.39 -12.14 5.99
C ILE A 359 8.75 -12.79 4.77
N ILE A 360 8.47 -14.08 4.86
CA ILE A 360 7.72 -14.82 3.84
C ILE A 360 6.27 -14.91 4.30
N ILE A 361 5.33 -14.47 3.47
CA ILE A 361 3.89 -14.58 3.75
C ILE A 361 3.27 -15.59 2.80
N ASP A 362 2.78 -16.69 3.36
CA ASP A 362 2.02 -17.72 2.68
C ASP A 362 0.53 -17.35 2.72
N TYR A 363 0.02 -16.85 1.58
CA TYR A 363 -1.39 -16.50 1.42
C TYR A 363 -2.27 -17.68 0.98
N GLY A 364 -1.70 -18.85 0.69
CA GLY A 364 -2.47 -19.95 0.09
C GLY A 364 -2.94 -19.62 -1.33
N VAL A 365 -4.23 -19.79 -1.62
CA VAL A 365 -4.79 -19.60 -2.98
C VAL A 365 -5.13 -18.15 -3.24
N PHE A 366 -4.74 -17.65 -4.40
CA PHE A 366 -4.93 -16.25 -4.78
C PHE A 366 -6.40 -15.95 -5.07
N ASP A 367 -6.89 -14.86 -4.47
CA ASP A 367 -8.21 -14.30 -4.71
C ASP A 367 -8.16 -12.76 -4.76
N GLU A 368 -9.31 -12.11 -4.91
CA GLU A 368 -9.41 -10.64 -4.97
C GLU A 368 -8.88 -9.94 -3.71
N TYR A 369 -9.04 -10.57 -2.54
CA TYR A 369 -8.59 -10.00 -1.28
C TYR A 369 -7.06 -10.07 -1.20
N ILE A 370 -6.48 -11.23 -1.54
CA ILE A 370 -5.03 -11.46 -1.61
C ILE A 370 -4.38 -10.60 -2.69
N ALA A 371 -5.07 -10.33 -3.80
CA ALA A 371 -4.58 -9.43 -4.85
C ALA A 371 -4.24 -8.03 -4.31
N GLN A 372 -5.03 -7.52 -3.38
CA GLN A 372 -4.78 -6.20 -2.76
C GLN A 372 -3.59 -6.24 -1.79
N MET A 373 -3.42 -7.36 -1.08
CA MET A 373 -2.37 -7.52 -0.08
C MET A 373 -1.00 -7.75 -0.73
N ILE A 374 -0.91 -8.71 -1.65
CA ILE A 374 0.34 -9.11 -2.33
C ILE A 374 0.97 -7.95 -3.10
N ARG A 375 0.18 -6.98 -3.60
CA ARG A 375 0.72 -5.81 -4.30
C ARG A 375 1.69 -4.97 -3.45
N ARG A 376 1.54 -5.01 -2.11
CA ARG A 376 2.33 -4.21 -1.17
C ARG A 376 3.72 -4.80 -0.88
N SER A 377 3.95 -6.06 -1.22
CA SER A 377 5.16 -6.81 -0.85
C SER A 377 6.36 -6.48 -1.72
N ASP A 378 7.58 -6.62 -1.22
CA ASP A 378 8.79 -6.32 -2.01
C ASP A 378 8.97 -7.29 -3.18
N VAL A 379 8.58 -8.56 -2.98
CA VAL A 379 8.62 -9.64 -3.97
C VAL A 379 7.28 -10.39 -3.99
N LYS A 380 6.72 -10.62 -5.18
CA LYS A 380 5.45 -11.35 -5.37
C LYS A 380 5.70 -12.65 -6.12
N LEU A 381 5.33 -13.77 -5.52
CA LEU A 381 5.53 -15.11 -6.09
C LEU A 381 4.18 -15.79 -6.29
N ILE A 382 3.81 -16.02 -7.54
CA ILE A 382 2.56 -16.68 -7.91
C ILE A 382 2.88 -18.10 -8.36
N VAL A 383 2.46 -19.10 -7.60
CA VAL A 383 2.70 -20.52 -7.89
C VAL A 383 1.61 -21.05 -8.80
N ALA A 384 1.99 -21.45 -10.01
CA ALA A 384 1.12 -22.04 -11.02
C ALA A 384 1.18 -23.58 -10.97
N PRO A 385 0.13 -24.29 -11.43
CA PRO A 385 0.23 -25.72 -11.64
C PRO A 385 1.25 -26.07 -12.73
N GLY A 386 2.06 -27.09 -12.46
CA GLY A 386 2.99 -27.66 -13.44
C GLY A 386 2.35 -28.66 -14.42
N ALA A 387 1.12 -29.11 -14.18
CA ALA A 387 0.45 -30.06 -15.06
C ALA A 387 -0.13 -29.35 -16.30
N ASP A 388 0.23 -29.79 -17.50
CA ASP A 388 -0.19 -29.16 -18.76
C ASP A 388 -1.71 -29.02 -18.89
N TRP A 389 -2.49 -30.02 -18.48
CA TRP A 389 -3.96 -29.99 -18.53
C TRP A 389 -4.60 -28.97 -17.57
N LYS A 390 -3.81 -28.34 -16.68
CA LYS A 390 -4.24 -27.29 -15.76
C LYS A 390 -3.84 -25.88 -16.20
N MET A 391 -3.22 -25.72 -17.38
CA MET A 391 -2.80 -24.40 -17.90
C MET A 391 -3.96 -23.42 -18.08
N HIS A 392 -5.17 -23.90 -18.35
CA HIS A 392 -6.37 -23.05 -18.40
C HIS A 392 -6.62 -22.27 -17.10
N HIS A 393 -6.25 -22.81 -15.93
CA HIS A 393 -6.33 -22.07 -14.65
C HIS A 393 -5.33 -20.91 -14.61
N VAL A 394 -4.14 -21.08 -15.19
CA VAL A 394 -3.12 -20.02 -15.31
C VAL A 394 -3.61 -18.92 -16.24
N GLU A 395 -4.25 -19.26 -17.36
CA GLU A 395 -4.84 -18.28 -18.27
C GLU A 395 -5.98 -17.49 -17.61
N MET A 396 -6.90 -18.17 -16.91
CA MET A 396 -7.96 -17.51 -16.15
C MET A 396 -7.39 -16.55 -15.11
N TYR A 397 -6.33 -16.96 -14.42
CA TYR A 397 -5.61 -16.11 -13.48
C TYR A 397 -5.01 -14.89 -14.17
N LEU A 398 -4.28 -15.06 -15.27
CA LEU A 398 -3.63 -13.97 -15.98
C LEU A 398 -4.62 -12.99 -16.60
N ASN A 399 -5.77 -13.48 -17.08
CA ASN A 399 -6.83 -12.61 -17.60
C ASN A 399 -7.43 -11.72 -16.50
N ARG A 400 -7.50 -12.22 -15.26
CA ARG A 400 -8.12 -11.50 -14.14
C ARG A 400 -7.12 -10.66 -13.33
N PHE A 401 -5.91 -11.17 -13.14
CA PHE A 401 -4.90 -10.66 -12.20
C PHE A 401 -3.53 -10.43 -12.85
N GLY A 402 -3.42 -10.58 -14.18
CA GLY A 402 -2.12 -10.52 -14.88
C GLY A 402 -1.38 -9.19 -14.74
N ASN A 403 -2.07 -8.11 -14.41
CA ASN A 403 -1.46 -6.81 -14.09
C ASN A 403 -0.51 -6.85 -12.89
N ILE A 404 -0.56 -7.90 -12.06
CA ILE A 404 0.44 -8.12 -11.01
C ILE A 404 1.85 -8.27 -11.59
N PHE A 405 1.98 -8.78 -12.82
CA PHE A 405 3.25 -8.97 -13.51
C PHE A 405 3.77 -7.73 -14.25
N ASP A 406 3.05 -6.60 -14.16
CA ASP A 406 3.60 -5.29 -14.53
C ASP A 406 4.70 -4.86 -13.54
N ASP A 407 4.67 -5.40 -12.32
CA ASP A 407 5.77 -5.28 -11.37
C ASP A 407 6.93 -6.22 -11.75
N ARG A 408 8.13 -5.64 -11.89
CA ARG A 408 9.36 -6.37 -12.20
C ARG A 408 9.76 -7.37 -11.11
N ASN A 409 9.25 -7.21 -9.88
CA ASN A 409 9.49 -8.09 -8.74
C ASN A 409 8.36 -9.12 -8.56
N ALA A 410 7.44 -9.24 -9.53
CA ALA A 410 6.46 -10.32 -9.58
C ALA A 410 6.95 -11.46 -10.47
N PHE A 411 6.85 -12.70 -9.97
CA PHE A 411 7.33 -13.90 -10.62
C PHE A 411 6.26 -15.00 -10.64
N LEU A 412 6.14 -15.68 -11.78
CA LEU A 412 5.29 -16.84 -11.93
C LEU A 412 6.16 -18.10 -11.74
N LEU A 413 5.83 -18.91 -10.73
CA LEU A 413 6.58 -20.08 -10.32
C LEU A 413 5.91 -21.33 -10.84
N PHE A 414 6.69 -22.22 -11.47
CA PHE A 414 6.22 -23.54 -11.87
C PHE A 414 7.01 -24.62 -11.14
N PRO A 415 6.37 -25.39 -10.25
CA PRO A 415 7.00 -26.54 -9.64
C PRO A 415 7.12 -27.69 -10.63
N MET A 416 8.18 -28.49 -10.47
CA MET A 416 8.36 -29.79 -11.15
C MET A 416 8.37 -29.71 -12.69
N GLN A 417 8.97 -28.67 -13.27
CA GLN A 417 9.11 -28.52 -14.73
C GLN A 417 10.53 -28.80 -15.19
N ASP A 418 10.67 -29.59 -16.26
CA ASP A 418 11.94 -29.70 -16.97
C ASP A 418 12.18 -28.48 -17.89
N GLN A 419 13.42 -28.33 -18.35
CA GLN A 419 13.84 -27.19 -19.15
C GLN A 419 13.09 -27.04 -20.48
N ARG A 420 12.64 -28.13 -21.11
CA ARG A 420 11.88 -28.06 -22.36
C ARG A 420 10.47 -27.56 -22.09
N SER A 421 9.80 -28.14 -21.09
CA SER A 421 8.44 -27.77 -20.70
C SER A 421 8.36 -26.29 -20.29
N ILE A 422 9.32 -25.80 -19.50
CA ILE A 422 9.33 -24.37 -19.14
C ILE A 422 9.61 -23.43 -20.32
N ASN A 423 10.39 -23.84 -21.32
CA ASN A 423 10.62 -23.03 -22.52
C ASN A 423 9.35 -22.90 -23.37
N VAL A 424 8.54 -23.95 -23.44
CA VAL A 424 7.22 -23.91 -24.06
C VAL A 424 6.30 -22.95 -23.31
N ILE A 425 6.22 -23.08 -21.98
CA ILE A 425 5.41 -22.19 -21.12
C ILE A 425 5.83 -20.73 -21.27
N LYS A 426 7.14 -20.43 -21.27
CA LYS A 426 7.67 -19.08 -21.49
C LYS A 426 7.27 -18.50 -22.84
N SER A 427 7.33 -19.32 -23.89
CA SER A 427 6.93 -18.92 -25.25
C SER A 427 5.43 -18.67 -25.34
N TYR A 428 4.64 -19.50 -24.66
CA TYR A 428 3.19 -19.43 -24.65
C TYR A 428 2.66 -18.22 -23.87
N LEU A 429 3.09 -18.05 -22.62
CA LEU A 429 2.59 -16.99 -21.72
C LEU A 429 3.20 -15.62 -22.01
N ARG A 430 4.34 -15.55 -22.73
CA ARG A 430 5.08 -14.32 -23.03
C ARG A 430 5.48 -13.50 -21.79
N LEU A 431 5.53 -14.13 -20.61
CA LEU A 431 5.99 -13.52 -19.36
C LEU A 431 7.50 -13.67 -19.21
N LYS A 432 8.18 -12.60 -18.80
CA LYS A 432 9.64 -12.59 -18.62
C LYS A 432 10.07 -13.24 -17.30
N ASN A 433 9.26 -13.09 -16.25
CA ASN A 433 9.61 -13.46 -14.88
C ASN A 433 9.08 -14.84 -14.49
N ILE A 434 9.43 -15.87 -15.27
CA ILE A 434 9.06 -17.26 -14.96
C ILE A 434 10.22 -17.99 -14.27
N ILE A 435 9.95 -18.58 -13.11
CA ILE A 435 10.91 -19.34 -12.28
C ILE A 435 10.45 -20.80 -12.15
N THR A 436 11.38 -21.75 -12.22
CA THR A 436 11.12 -23.16 -11.90
C THR A 436 11.46 -23.43 -10.45
N VAL A 437 10.63 -24.24 -9.77
CA VAL A 437 10.89 -24.68 -8.40
C VAL A 437 11.29 -26.16 -8.42
N PRO A 438 12.40 -26.56 -7.75
CA PRO A 438 12.82 -27.95 -7.65
C PRO A 438 11.72 -28.86 -7.11
N TYR A 439 11.73 -30.13 -7.53
CA TYR A 439 10.86 -31.13 -6.92
C TYR A 439 11.46 -31.66 -5.62
N LEU A 440 10.68 -31.56 -4.55
CA LEU A 440 11.05 -32.07 -3.24
C LEU A 440 9.86 -32.77 -2.58
N SER A 441 10.07 -33.99 -2.10
CA SER A 441 9.07 -34.69 -1.29
C SER A 441 9.05 -34.20 0.15
N ASN A 442 10.19 -33.70 0.66
CA ASN A 442 10.34 -33.18 2.01
C ASN A 442 10.99 -31.78 1.99
N PRO A 443 10.19 -30.70 2.16
CA PRO A 443 10.72 -29.34 2.11
C PRO A 443 11.68 -29.00 3.27
N TRP A 444 11.75 -29.86 4.30
CA TRP A 444 12.60 -29.70 5.49
C TRP A 444 14.01 -30.28 5.33
N LYS A 445 14.32 -30.94 4.21
CA LYS A 445 15.63 -31.57 3.95
C LYS A 445 16.15 -31.12 2.58
N GLN A 446 17.27 -30.40 2.58
CA GLN A 446 17.92 -29.88 1.37
C GLN A 446 19.27 -30.55 1.17
N ASP A 447 19.49 -31.18 0.01
CA ASP A 447 20.82 -31.64 -0.41
C ASP A 447 21.61 -30.51 -1.11
N ASN A 448 22.83 -30.82 -1.58
CA ASN A 448 23.72 -29.82 -2.17
C ASN A 448 23.27 -29.33 -3.55
N GLU A 449 22.64 -30.19 -4.35
CA GLU A 449 22.14 -29.83 -5.69
C GLU A 449 20.96 -28.86 -5.54
N MET A 450 20.04 -29.16 -4.63
CA MET A 450 18.88 -28.32 -4.32
C MET A 450 19.28 -26.94 -3.78
N LYS A 451 20.32 -26.87 -2.94
CA LYS A 451 20.83 -25.58 -2.45
C LYS A 451 21.25 -24.68 -3.60
N SER A 452 21.86 -25.24 -4.64
CA SER A 452 22.27 -24.49 -5.83
C SER A 452 21.08 -24.00 -6.64
N GLU A 453 20.04 -24.82 -6.80
CA GLU A 453 18.82 -24.39 -7.50
C GLU A 453 18.06 -23.30 -6.73
N ILE A 454 17.94 -23.42 -5.41
CA ILE A 454 17.31 -22.38 -4.57
C ILE A 454 18.16 -21.11 -4.56
N GLU A 455 19.49 -21.23 -4.59
CA GLU A 455 20.40 -20.09 -4.75
C GLU A 455 20.17 -19.36 -6.07
N GLU A 456 19.94 -20.09 -7.18
CA GLU A 456 19.58 -19.48 -8.45
C GLU A 456 18.25 -18.72 -8.36
N ILE A 457 17.24 -19.29 -7.67
CA ILE A 457 15.98 -18.60 -7.39
C ILE A 457 16.26 -17.30 -6.64
N TYR A 458 17.01 -17.34 -5.53
CA TYR A 458 17.38 -16.15 -4.77
C TYR A 458 18.09 -15.09 -5.63
N ASN A 459 19.09 -15.50 -6.41
CA ASN A 459 19.85 -14.60 -7.27
C ASN A 459 18.94 -13.94 -8.32
N ARG A 460 17.93 -14.66 -8.84
CA ARG A 460 16.93 -14.10 -9.76
C ARG A 460 15.96 -13.15 -9.08
N LEU A 461 15.51 -13.46 -7.87
CA LEU A 461 14.60 -12.60 -7.11
C LEU A 461 15.25 -11.27 -6.71
N PHE A 462 16.51 -11.31 -6.29
CA PHE A 462 17.20 -10.14 -5.72
C PHE A 462 18.24 -9.51 -6.64
N ASN A 463 18.55 -10.13 -7.78
CA ASN A 463 19.58 -9.69 -8.73
C ASN A 463 20.94 -9.42 -8.06
N VAL A 464 21.32 -10.29 -7.13
CA VAL A 464 22.56 -10.24 -6.34
C VAL A 464 23.12 -11.66 -6.27
N GLU A 465 24.43 -11.84 -6.52
CA GLU A 465 25.11 -13.09 -6.19
C GLU A 465 25.41 -13.16 -4.69
N ILE A 466 24.98 -14.22 -4.01
CA ILE A 466 25.27 -14.43 -2.58
C ILE A 466 26.77 -14.45 -2.27
N SER A 467 27.59 -14.91 -3.21
CA SER A 467 29.06 -14.89 -3.10
C SER A 467 29.61 -13.47 -2.82
N ALA A 468 28.91 -12.42 -3.27
CA ALA A 468 29.28 -11.03 -3.07
C ALA A 468 28.87 -10.48 -1.68
N LEU A 469 27.85 -11.06 -1.04
CA LEU A 469 27.43 -10.73 0.33
C LEU A 469 28.43 -11.28 1.36
N ARG A 470 28.98 -12.48 1.13
CA ARG A 470 29.99 -13.10 2.02
C ARG A 470 31.29 -12.29 2.12
N ARG A 471 31.72 -11.59 1.06
CA ARG A 471 32.94 -10.77 1.08
C ARG A 471 32.84 -9.49 1.91
N LYS A 472 31.63 -9.06 2.31
CA LYS A 472 31.44 -7.84 3.13
C LYS A 472 31.42 -8.09 4.64
N ASN A 473 31.32 -9.34 5.09
CA ASN A 473 31.27 -9.71 6.51
C ASN A 473 32.63 -10.23 7.07
N GLU A 474 33.72 -10.10 6.33
CA GLU A 474 35.08 -10.29 6.86
C GLU A 474 35.65 -8.95 7.34
N TRP A 475 35.19 -8.45 8.49
CA TRP A 475 35.99 -7.55 9.32
C TRP A 475 35.84 -7.94 10.80
N HIS A 476 36.94 -8.53 11.27
CA HIS A 476 37.47 -8.72 12.63
C HIS A 476 36.62 -8.38 13.86
N PHE A 477 36.49 -9.42 14.71
CA PHE A 477 36.40 -9.46 16.19
C PHE A 477 35.51 -8.47 16.94
#